data_AF-A0A8S9QD71-F1
#
_entry.id   AF-A0A8S9QD71-F1
#
_cell.length_a   1.000
_cell.length_b   1.000
_cell.length_c   1.000
_cell.angle_alpha   90.00
_cell.angle_beta   90.00
_cell.angle_gamma   90.00
#
_symmetry.space_group_name_H-M   'P 1'
#
loop_
_entity.id
_entity.type
_entity.pdbx_description
1 polymer ?
#
loop_
_entity_poly.entity_id
_entity_poly.type
_entity_poly.pdbx_seq_one_letter_code
_entity_poly.pdbx_strand_id
1 'polypeptide(L)' 'MEEAKPGENHIGGTWRQSIQAAFEATKVSFPGGEILAHLDQKSFKGWQKKAITEFLAEQNINVGRPNDFT' A
#
# COMPACT_ATOMS: atom_id res chain seq x y z
N MET A 1 1.99 -9.39 -21.85
CA MET A 1 2.42 -8.94 -20.52
C MET A 1 3.07 -7.60 -20.75
N GLU A 2 2.36 -6.51 -20.49
CA GLU A 2 2.87 -5.16 -20.77
C GLU A 2 3.76 -4.75 -19.59
N GLU A 3 5.06 -4.72 -19.80
CA GLU A 3 6.01 -4.25 -18.79
C GLU A 3 5.87 -2.74 -18.62
N ALA A 4 5.57 -2.33 -17.39
CA ALA A 4 5.41 -0.92 -17.02
C ALA A 4 6.71 -0.15 -17.29
N LYS A 5 6.63 0.89 -18.13
CA LYS A 5 7.76 1.77 -18.46
C LYS A 5 8.28 2.49 -17.20
N PRO A 6 9.61 2.52 -16.97
CA PRO A 6 10.18 3.25 -15.85
C PRO A 6 10.06 4.75 -16.11
N GLY A 7 9.13 5.43 -15.42
CA GLY A 7 8.92 6.87 -15.56
C GLY A 7 7.54 7.41 -15.17
N GLU A 8 6.52 6.57 -15.01
CA GLU A 8 5.14 7.05 -14.84
C GLU A 8 4.49 6.57 -13.53
N ASN A 9 4.61 7.32 -12.44
CA ASN A 9 3.72 7.26 -11.24
C ASN A 9 3.38 5.90 -10.57
N HIS A 10 3.87 4.75 -11.03
CA HIS A 10 3.54 3.44 -10.50
C HIS A 10 4.61 2.91 -9.56
N ILE A 11 4.18 2.32 -8.44
CA ILE A 11 5.10 1.62 -7.55
C ILE A 11 5.52 0.29 -8.19
N GLY A 12 6.80 0.23 -8.58
CA GLY A 12 7.39 -0.93 -9.24
C GLY A 12 8.33 -1.71 -8.31
N GLY A 13 8.67 -2.93 -8.74
CA GLY A 13 9.69 -3.77 -8.11
C GLY A 13 9.27 -4.34 -6.75
N THR A 14 10.25 -4.43 -5.84
CA THR A 14 10.11 -5.09 -4.53
C THR A 14 9.07 -4.44 -3.63
N TRP A 15 8.78 -3.15 -3.79
CA TRP A 15 7.78 -2.44 -2.98
C TRP A 15 6.38 -3.03 -3.13
N ARG A 16 5.96 -3.32 -4.36
CA ARG A 16 4.64 -3.92 -4.63
C ARG A 16 4.53 -5.27 -3.94
N GLN A 17 5.54 -6.12 -4.11
CA GLN A 17 5.57 -7.47 -3.54
C GLN A 17 5.61 -7.43 -2.00
N SER A 18 6.40 -6.53 -1.42
CA SER A 18 6.49 -6.37 0.03
C SER A 18 5.18 -5.92 0.65
N ILE A 19 4.49 -4.95 0.05
CA ILE A 19 3.18 -4.49 0.54
C ILE A 19 2.16 -5.63 0.45
N GLN A 20 2.12 -6.33 -0.69
CA GLN A 20 1.20 -7.46 -0.90
C GLN A 20 1.44 -8.56 0.15
N ALA A 21 2.69 -8.99 0.33
CA ALA A 21 3.05 -10.05 1.27
C ALA A 21 2.70 -9.67 2.71
N ALA A 22 2.95 -8.42 3.11
CA ALA A 22 2.57 -7.92 4.43
C ALA A 22 1.05 -7.94 4.62
N PHE A 23 0.29 -7.43 3.65
CA PHE A 23 -1.16 -7.40 3.71
C PHE A 23 -1.77 -8.81 3.80
N GLU A 24 -1.31 -9.73 2.96
CA GLU A 24 -1.79 -11.12 2.95
C GLU A 24 -1.48 -11.84 4.26
N ALA A 25 -0.26 -11.69 4.78
CA ALA A 25 0.12 -12.26 6.08
C ALA A 25 -0.75 -11.73 7.22
N THR A 26 -1.05 -10.42 7.22
CA THR A 26 -1.95 -9.81 8.22
C THR A 26 -3.37 -10.33 8.06
N LYS A 27 -3.90 -10.41 6.83
CA LYS A 27 -5.26 -10.92 6.56
C LYS A 27 -5.46 -12.36 7.01
N VAL A 28 -4.47 -13.22 6.80
CA VAL A 28 -4.51 -14.62 7.26
C VAL A 28 -4.42 -14.70 8.79
N SER A 29 -3.64 -13.82 9.42
CA SER A 29 -3.47 -13.80 10.89
C SER A 29 -4.67 -13.22 11.64
N PHE A 30 -5.45 -12.33 11.01
CA PHE A 30 -6.60 -11.63 11.61
C PHE A 30 -7.86 -11.79 10.74
N PRO A 31 -8.44 -13.01 10.66
CA PRO A 31 -9.63 -13.24 9.86
C PRO A 31 -10.83 -12.44 10.40
N GLY A 32 -11.47 -11.66 9.53
CA GLY A 32 -12.61 -10.81 9.87
C GLY A 32 -12.25 -9.46 10.51
N GLY A 33 -10.95 -9.17 10.71
CA GLY A 33 -10.49 -7.85 11.13
C GLY A 33 -10.43 -6.85 9.97
N GLU A 34 -10.62 -5.57 10.28
CA GLU A 34 -10.36 -4.49 9.33
C GLU A 34 -8.86 -4.15 9.33
N ILE A 35 -8.27 -4.08 8.13
CA ILE A 35 -6.83 -3.81 7.96
C ILE A 35 -6.66 -2.39 7.44
N LEU A 36 -5.84 -1.63 8.16
CA LEU A 36 -5.47 -0.27 7.82
C LEU A 36 -3.97 -0.21 7.52
N ALA A 37 -3.61 0.45 6.42
CA ALA A 37 -2.24 0.82 6.12
C ALA A 37 -1.92 2.22 6.68
N HIS A 38 -0.78 2.33 7.35
CA HIS A 38 -0.22 3.61 7.80
C HIS A 38 1.09 3.88 7.04
N LEU A 39 1.17 5.04 6.38
CA LEU A 39 2.38 5.47 5.67
C LEU A 39 3.15 6.47 6.53
N ASP A 40 4.36 6.09 6.95
CA ASP A 40 5.25 7.01 7.67
C ASP A 40 5.59 8.24 6.82
N GLN A 41 5.41 9.42 7.41
CA GLN A 41 5.53 10.68 6.68
C GLN A 41 6.98 11.04 6.30
N LYS A 42 8.00 10.49 6.96
CA LYS A 42 9.41 10.86 6.72
C LYS A 42 10.16 9.84 5.86
N SER A 43 9.57 8.68 5.61
CA SER A 43 10.21 7.57 4.91
C SER A 43 10.16 7.66 3.37
N PHE A 44 9.32 8.54 2.80
CA PHE A 44 9.03 8.54 1.36
C PHE A 44 9.04 9.93 0.72
N LYS A 45 9.54 10.02 -0.52
CA LYS A 45 9.36 11.20 -1.39
C LYS A 45 7.88 11.36 -1.77
N GLY A 46 7.46 12.58 -2.09
CA GLY A 46 6.06 12.88 -2.42
C GLY A 46 5.46 12.00 -3.52
N TRP A 47 6.20 11.79 -4.62
CA TRP A 47 5.75 10.91 -5.70
C TRP A 47 5.66 9.44 -5.29
N GLN A 48 6.54 8.98 -4.38
CA GLN A 48 6.50 7.62 -3.85
C GLN A 48 5.26 7.43 -2.98
N LYS A 49 4.93 8.41 -2.11
CA LYS A 49 3.70 8.37 -1.31
C LYS A 49 2.48 8.25 -2.21
N LYS A 50 2.39 9.07 -3.25
CA LYS A 50 1.29 9.02 -4.21
C LYS A 50 1.16 7.64 -4.86
N ALA A 51 2.27 7.10 -5.37
CA ALA A 51 2.30 5.77 -5.98
C ALA A 51 1.93 4.64 -5.00
N ILE A 52 2.36 4.72 -3.74
CA ILE A 52 1.97 3.76 -2.69
C ILE A 52 0.48 3.86 -2.40
N THR A 53 -0.05 5.07 -2.19
CA THR A 53 -1.47 5.29 -1.87
C THR A 53 -2.38 4.81 -3.00
N GLU A 54 -2.02 5.07 -4.27
CA GLU A 54 -2.75 4.58 -5.43
C GLU A 54 -2.78 3.04 -5.46
N PHE A 55 -1.63 2.39 -5.25
CA PHE A 55 -1.55 0.93 -5.18
C PHE A 55 -2.38 0.34 -4.03
N LEU A 56 -2.35 0.95 -2.85
CA LEU A 56 -3.15 0.50 -1.69
C LEU A 56 -4.65 0.63 -1.99
N ALA A 57 -5.08 1.70 -2.65
CA ALA A 57 -6.46 1.89 -3.06
C ALA A 57 -6.92 0.84 -4.09
N GLU A 58 -6.07 0.51 -5.07
CA GLU A 58 -6.34 -0.59 -6.02
C GLU A 58 -6.55 -1.94 -5.33
N GLN A 59 -5.80 -2.20 -4.25
CA GLN A 59 -5.93 -3.41 -3.45
C GLN A 59 -7.09 -3.34 -2.43
N ASN A 60 -7.89 -2.27 -2.42
CA ASN A 60 -8.96 -2.02 -1.44
C ASN A 60 -8.46 -2.02 0.01
N ILE A 61 -7.25 -1.49 0.23
CA ILE A 61 -6.64 -1.35 1.56
C ILE A 61 -6.87 0.08 2.04
N ASN A 62 -7.55 0.23 3.18
CA ASN A 62 -7.80 1.54 3.77
C ASN A 62 -6.48 2.18 4.23
N VAL A 63 -6.28 3.47 3.92
CA VAL A 63 -5.11 4.25 4.34
C VAL A 63 -5.55 5.35 5.27
N GLY A 64 -4.97 5.43 6.47
CA GLY A 64 -5.33 6.47 7.42
C GLY A 64 -4.71 6.29 8.79
N ARG A 65 -5.27 6.99 9.78
CA ARG A 65 -5.00 6.75 11.20
C ARG A 65 -6.17 5.98 11.80
N PRO A 66 -5.96 5.18 12.85
CA PRO A 66 -7.05 4.46 13.52
C PRO A 66 -8.23 5.38 13.93
N ASN A 67 -7.93 6.61 14.38
CA ASN A 67 -8.95 7.61 14.73
C ASN A 67 -9.80 8.13 13.57
N ASP A 68 -9.42 7.86 12.32
CA ASP A 68 -10.22 8.28 11.16
C ASP A 68 -11.37 7.28 10.90
N PHE A 69 -11.46 6.17 11.66
CA PHE A 69 -12.44 5.07 11.52
C PHE A 69 -13.25 4.80 12.80
N THR A 70 -13.19 5.71 13.78
CA THR A 70 -13.88 5.61 15.10
C THR A 70 -14.85 6.75 15.32
#